data_AF-A0A7J5ACT7-F1
#
_entry.id   AF-A0A7J5ACT7-F1
#
_cell.length_a   1.000
_cell.length_b   1.000
_cell.length_c   1.000
_cell.angle_alpha   90.00
_cell.angle_beta   90.00
_cell.angle_gamma   90.00
#
_symmetry.space_group_name_H-M   'P 1'
#
loop_
_entity.id
_entity.type
_entity.pdbx_description
1 polymer ?
#
loop_
_entity_poly.entity_id
_entity_poly.type
_entity_poly.pdbx_seq_one_letter_code
_entity_poly.pdbx_strand_id
1 'polypeptide(L)'
;MEKSIEKIWTEAFINEQSLIAPKINNLYNQKSKSIINKIKRTYEIDNKGLIPMAIIVVIGMTLLSEVIIGLYAAFLILCLYFFNSNQLKKFKDIDVKSDNLSYLKQYRYIINIIMKSTKKLFVFAIPVAVLSIFILAYNLKEKSFLSKFISSDTSLLKMISVGFLIAVCVSVIGFVVYNISTKILYATQISKLDDLIKEMDQLKTE
;
A
#
# COMPACT_ATOMS: atom_id res chain seq x y z
N MET A 1 -4.18 24.16 -62.85
CA MET A 1 -4.32 22.80 -62.28
C MET A 1 -3.08 22.56 -61.46
N GLU A 2 -3.09 22.56 -60.12
CA GLU A 2 -1.84 22.23 -59.41
C GLU A 2 -2.01 21.94 -57.92
N LYS A 3 -2.54 20.75 -57.63
CA LYS A 3 -1.85 19.85 -56.69
C LYS A 3 -1.95 18.47 -57.30
N SER A 4 -0.85 17.94 -57.83
CA SER A 4 -0.80 16.53 -58.24
C SER A 4 -1.13 15.68 -57.01
N ILE A 5 -1.76 14.53 -57.21
CA ILE A 5 -2.05 13.58 -56.12
C ILE A 5 -0.77 13.29 -55.32
N GLU A 6 0.37 13.24 -56.01
CA GLU A 6 1.71 13.10 -55.43
C GLU A 6 2.06 14.21 -54.42
N LYS A 7 1.75 15.48 -54.71
CA LYS A 7 1.98 16.59 -53.79
C LYS A 7 1.09 16.51 -52.55
N ILE A 8 -0.15 16.04 -52.70
CA ILE A 8 -1.09 15.81 -51.58
C ILE A 8 -0.60 14.67 -50.68
N TRP A 9 -0.14 13.57 -51.26
CA TRP A 9 0.43 12.45 -50.51
C TRP A 9 1.71 12.85 -49.78
N THR A 10 2.58 13.63 -50.42
CA THR A 10 3.84 14.09 -49.81
C THR A 10 3.58 15.07 -48.66
N GLU A 11 2.64 16.01 -48.81
CA GLU A 11 2.23 16.94 -47.74
C GLU A 11 1.55 16.22 -46.56
N ALA A 12 0.78 15.15 -46.82
CA ALA A 12 0.17 14.32 -45.78
C ALA A 12 1.22 13.51 -44.99
N PHE A 13 2.19 12.91 -45.68
CA PHE A 13 3.25 12.09 -45.06
C PHE A 13 4.25 12.92 -44.24
N ILE A 14 4.61 14.11 -44.74
CA ILE A 14 5.49 15.05 -44.03
C ILE A 14 4.79 15.61 -42.77
N ASN A 15 3.49 15.91 -42.85
CA ASN A 15 2.72 16.34 -41.69
C ASN A 15 2.56 15.22 -40.64
N GLU A 16 2.39 13.97 -41.06
CA GLU A 16 2.37 12.84 -40.13
C GLU A 16 3.67 12.76 -39.32
N GLN A 17 4.84 12.88 -39.95
CA GLN A 17 6.14 12.81 -39.27
C GLN A 17 6.33 13.93 -38.23
N SER A 18 5.89 15.15 -38.51
CA SER A 18 5.92 16.26 -37.53
C SER A 18 4.95 16.06 -36.35
N LEU A 19 3.86 15.30 -36.57
CA LEU A 19 2.85 14.97 -35.56
C LEU A 19 3.17 13.68 -34.79
N ILE A 20 4.10 12.84 -35.26
CA ILE A 20 4.48 11.57 -34.63
C ILE A 20 5.12 11.83 -33.25
N ALA A 21 6.06 12.76 -33.13
CA ALA A 21 6.71 13.09 -31.86
C ALA A 21 5.73 13.55 -30.76
N PRO A 22 4.83 14.54 -30.99
CA PRO A 22 3.84 14.94 -29.99
C PRO A 22 2.78 13.86 -29.70
N LYS A 23 2.39 13.03 -30.70
CA LYS A 23 1.48 11.90 -30.49
C LYS A 23 2.11 10.80 -29.62
N ILE A 24 3.38 10.45 -29.86
CA ILE A 24 4.12 9.47 -29.05
C ILE A 24 4.24 9.97 -27.60
N ASN A 25 4.61 11.23 -27.39
CA ASN A 25 4.70 11.79 -26.04
C ASN A 25 3.34 11.79 -25.32
N ASN A 26 2.25 12.06 -26.05
CA ASN A 26 0.89 11.97 -25.51
C ASN A 26 0.50 10.52 -25.13
N LEU A 27 0.90 9.53 -25.93
CA LEU A 27 0.68 8.11 -25.62
C LEU A 27 1.42 7.70 -24.33
N TYR A 28 2.70 8.06 -24.17
CA TYR A 28 3.45 7.79 -22.95
C TYR A 28 2.85 8.49 -21.72
N ASN A 29 2.38 9.74 -21.89
CA ASN A 29 1.66 10.47 -20.84
C ASN A 29 0.33 9.80 -20.43
N GLN A 30 -0.40 9.20 -21.37
CA GLN A 30 -1.62 8.46 -21.06
C GLN A 30 -1.31 7.11 -20.40
N LYS A 31 -0.29 6.40 -20.90
CA LYS A 31 0.18 5.11 -20.33
C LYS A 31 0.67 5.32 -18.89
N SER A 32 1.47 6.35 -18.62
CA SER A 32 1.96 6.69 -17.28
C SER A 32 0.82 6.98 -16.31
N LYS A 33 -0.10 7.88 -16.68
CA LYS A 33 -1.29 8.22 -15.89
C LYS A 33 -2.14 6.99 -15.58
N SER A 34 -2.34 6.10 -16.56
CA SER A 34 -3.13 4.87 -16.38
C SER A 34 -2.50 3.93 -15.34
N ILE A 35 -1.19 3.67 -15.44
CA ILE A 35 -0.47 2.81 -14.49
C ILE A 35 -0.50 3.41 -13.08
N ILE A 36 -0.19 4.71 -12.96
CA ILE A 36 -0.20 5.45 -11.70
C ILE A 36 -1.58 5.42 -11.04
N ASN A 37 -2.63 5.72 -11.81
CA ASN A 37 -4.01 5.68 -11.32
C ASN A 37 -4.39 4.28 -10.85
N LYS A 38 -3.95 3.23 -11.54
CA LYS A 38 -4.22 1.85 -11.13
C LYS A 38 -3.54 1.51 -9.80
N ILE A 39 -2.26 1.87 -9.63
CA ILE A 39 -1.52 1.66 -8.36
C ILE A 39 -2.22 2.40 -7.22
N LYS A 40 -2.54 3.69 -7.44
CA LYS A 40 -3.23 4.53 -6.43
C LYS A 40 -4.59 3.95 -6.06
N ARG A 41 -5.39 3.55 -7.04
CA ARG A 41 -6.71 2.96 -6.81
C ARG A 41 -6.61 1.64 -6.05
N THR A 42 -5.62 0.79 -6.36
CA THR A 42 -5.38 -0.44 -5.59
C THR A 42 -5.08 -0.12 -4.13
N TYR A 43 -4.20 0.85 -3.85
CA TYR A 43 -3.89 1.26 -2.48
C TYR A 43 -5.08 1.90 -1.75
N GLU A 44 -5.91 2.68 -2.45
CA GLU A 44 -7.14 3.25 -1.87
C GLU A 44 -8.16 2.18 -1.48
N ILE A 45 -8.34 1.15 -2.33
CA ILE A 45 -9.23 0.03 -2.04
C ILE A 45 -8.71 -0.79 -0.86
N ASP A 46 -7.41 -1.14 -0.89
CA ASP A 46 -6.72 -1.85 0.18
C ASP A 46 -6.89 -1.13 1.53
N ASN A 47 -6.66 0.19 1.56
CA ASN A 47 -6.84 0.97 2.77
C ASN A 47 -8.31 1.09 3.22
N LYS A 48 -9.26 1.31 2.29
CA LYS A 48 -10.70 1.38 2.64
C LYS A 48 -11.22 0.06 3.20
N GLY A 49 -10.61 -1.07 2.84
CA GLY A 49 -10.93 -2.39 3.41
C GLY A 49 -10.71 -2.48 4.93
N LEU A 50 -9.89 -1.61 5.53
CA LEU A 50 -9.68 -1.58 6.98
C LEU A 50 -10.93 -1.18 7.77
N ILE A 51 -11.83 -0.37 7.18
CA ILE A 51 -13.06 0.08 7.86
C ILE A 51 -14.01 -1.09 8.16
N PRO A 52 -14.46 -1.89 7.17
CA PRO A 52 -15.28 -3.06 7.46
C PRO A 52 -14.53 -4.10 8.30
N MET A 53 -13.20 -4.22 8.15
CA MET A 53 -12.39 -5.10 8.99
C MET A 53 -12.46 -4.73 10.47
N ALA A 54 -12.41 -3.43 10.81
CA ALA A 54 -12.56 -2.97 12.18
C ALA A 54 -13.91 -3.39 12.78
N ILE A 55 -14.99 -3.26 12.01
CA ILE A 55 -16.34 -3.67 12.42
C ILE A 55 -16.40 -5.19 12.67
N ILE A 56 -15.85 -5.99 11.75
CA ILE A 56 -15.80 -7.45 11.86
C ILE A 56 -15.03 -7.87 13.13
N VAL A 57 -13.92 -7.19 13.44
CA VAL A 57 -13.13 -7.45 14.65
C VAL A 57 -13.94 -7.17 15.92
N VAL A 58 -14.67 -6.05 16.00
CA VAL A 58 -15.52 -5.77 17.17
C VAL A 58 -16.59 -6.85 17.35
N ILE A 59 -17.26 -7.24 16.26
CA ILE A 59 -18.29 -8.30 16.30
C ILE A 59 -17.68 -9.61 16.79
N GLY A 60 -16.56 -10.05 16.19
CA GLY A 60 -15.88 -11.29 16.56
C GLY A 60 -15.45 -11.32 18.02
N MET A 61 -14.89 -10.21 18.52
CA MET A 61 -14.46 -10.13 19.92
C MET A 61 -15.65 -10.04 20.88
N THR A 62 -16.76 -9.43 20.48
CA THR A 62 -18.00 -9.41 21.28
C THR A 62 -18.56 -10.82 21.47
N LEU A 63 -18.52 -11.66 20.43
CA LEU A 63 -18.92 -13.08 20.52
C LEU A 63 -18.02 -13.89 21.48
N LEU A 64 -16.77 -13.48 21.63
CA LEU A 64 -15.82 -14.05 22.59
C LEU A 64 -15.92 -13.42 23.98
N SER A 65 -16.91 -12.56 24.23
CA SER A 65 -17.05 -11.76 25.48
C SER A 65 -15.89 -10.79 25.75
N GLU A 66 -15.10 -10.43 24.73
CA GLU A 66 -13.94 -9.53 24.81
C GLU A 66 -14.20 -8.15 24.18
N VAL A 67 -15.29 -7.49 24.57
CA VAL A 67 -15.73 -6.23 23.95
C VAL A 67 -14.66 -5.14 24.05
N ILE A 68 -13.99 -5.00 25.21
CA ILE A 68 -13.00 -3.94 25.44
C ILE A 68 -11.76 -4.15 24.54
N ILE A 69 -11.26 -5.38 24.42
CA ILE A 69 -10.15 -5.70 23.51
C ILE A 69 -10.59 -5.51 22.06
N GLY A 70 -11.81 -5.89 21.71
CA GLY A 70 -12.37 -5.66 20.38
C GLY A 70 -12.39 -4.19 19.98
N LEU A 71 -12.86 -3.32 20.88
CA LEU A 71 -12.86 -1.86 20.69
C LEU A 71 -11.44 -1.31 20.57
N TYR A 72 -10.51 -1.78 21.41
CA TYR A 72 -9.10 -1.39 21.33
C TYR A 72 -8.46 -1.78 19.99
N ALA A 73 -8.67 -3.03 19.54
CA ALA A 73 -8.18 -3.51 18.27
C ALA A 73 -8.78 -2.73 17.09
N ALA A 74 -10.08 -2.45 17.13
CA ALA A 74 -10.75 -1.63 16.13
C ALA A 74 -10.21 -0.20 16.09
N PHE A 75 -9.93 0.40 17.24
CA PHE A 75 -9.27 1.70 17.33
C PHE A 75 -7.89 1.68 16.66
N LEU A 76 -7.08 0.66 16.90
CA LEU A 76 -5.77 0.52 16.23
C LEU A 76 -5.90 0.35 14.71
N ILE A 77 -6.88 -0.41 14.23
CA ILE A 77 -7.15 -0.56 12.80
C ILE A 77 -7.55 0.80 12.18
N LEU A 78 -8.34 1.62 12.88
CA LEU A 78 -8.68 2.96 12.44
C LEU A 78 -7.46 3.89 12.43
N CYS A 79 -6.58 3.82 13.43
CA CYS A 79 -5.31 4.55 13.42
C CYS A 79 -4.46 4.18 12.18
N LEU A 80 -4.42 2.88 11.83
CA LEU A 80 -3.74 2.40 10.63
C LEU A 80 -4.39 2.96 9.35
N TYR A 81 -5.72 2.99 9.28
CA TYR A 81 -6.45 3.60 8.17
C TYR A 81 -6.08 5.08 7.96
N PHE A 82 -6.02 5.86 9.05
CA PHE A 82 -5.63 7.27 8.98
C PHE A 82 -4.16 7.43 8.59
N PHE A 83 -3.27 6.59 9.13
CA PHE A 83 -1.85 6.59 8.76
C PHE A 83 -1.66 6.34 7.26
N ASN A 84 -2.28 5.31 6.71
CA ASN A 84 -2.22 4.96 5.29
C ASN A 84 -2.89 6.02 4.41
N SER A 85 -4.01 6.60 4.87
CA SER A 85 -4.66 7.73 4.19
C SER A 85 -3.73 8.94 4.08
N ASN A 86 -2.88 9.15 5.07
CA ASN A 86 -1.87 10.20 5.03
C ASN A 86 -0.74 9.88 4.03
N GLN A 87 -0.33 8.61 3.92
CA GLN A 87 0.64 8.18 2.90
C GLN A 87 0.10 8.41 1.48
N LEU A 88 -1.20 8.19 1.25
CA LEU A 88 -1.84 8.48 -0.04
C LEU A 88 -1.74 9.94 -0.48
N LYS A 89 -1.72 10.87 0.48
CA LYS A 89 -1.59 12.30 0.19
C LYS A 89 -0.24 12.63 -0.45
N LYS A 90 0.83 11.89 -0.11
CA LYS A 90 2.16 12.06 -0.71
C LYS A 90 2.18 11.86 -2.23
N PHE A 91 1.20 11.15 -2.79
CA PHE A 91 1.05 10.99 -4.24
C PHE A 91 0.35 12.18 -4.91
N LYS A 92 -0.43 12.99 -4.17
CA LYS A 92 -1.17 14.13 -4.72
C LYS A 92 -0.28 15.36 -4.93
N ASP A 93 0.83 15.44 -4.19
CA ASP A 93 1.74 16.58 -4.22
C ASP A 93 2.75 16.53 -5.38
N ILE A 94 2.68 15.50 -6.23
CA ILE A 94 3.60 15.34 -7.37
C ILE A 94 3.07 16.14 -8.56
N ASP A 95 3.71 17.26 -8.88
CA ASP A 95 3.36 18.10 -10.01
C ASP A 95 3.71 17.42 -11.35
N VAL A 96 2.69 17.25 -12.20
CA VAL A 96 2.75 16.59 -13.52
C VAL A 96 3.52 17.44 -14.55
N LYS A 97 4.03 18.62 -14.16
CA LYS A 97 4.69 19.58 -15.03
C LYS A 97 6.20 19.38 -15.21
N SER A 98 6.84 18.49 -14.45
CA SER A 98 8.26 18.16 -14.65
C SER A 98 8.43 17.09 -15.72
N ASP A 99 9.57 17.11 -16.43
CA ASP A 99 10.05 16.07 -17.37
C ASP A 99 9.44 14.68 -17.06
N ASN A 100 8.67 14.12 -18.01
CA ASN A 100 7.81 12.94 -17.81
C ASN A 100 8.56 11.75 -17.18
N LEU A 101 9.84 11.59 -17.50
CA LEU A 101 10.72 10.57 -16.92
C LEU A 101 11.04 10.84 -15.45
N SER A 102 11.37 12.08 -15.09
CA SER A 102 11.67 12.48 -13.71
C SER A 102 10.47 12.30 -12.80
N TYR A 103 9.28 12.63 -13.30
CA TYR A 103 7.99 12.38 -12.63
C TYR A 103 7.78 10.89 -12.29
N LEU A 104 8.00 9.99 -13.25
CA LEU A 104 7.83 8.55 -13.04
C LEU A 104 8.83 7.98 -12.01
N LYS A 105 10.09 8.43 -12.06
CA LYS A 105 11.13 8.04 -11.09
C LYS A 105 10.77 8.49 -9.67
N GLN A 106 10.28 9.71 -9.50
CA GLN A 106 9.80 10.21 -8.21
C GLN A 106 8.60 9.40 -7.70
N TYR A 107 7.63 9.09 -8.57
CA TYR A 107 6.48 8.26 -8.19
C TYR A 107 6.93 6.87 -7.71
N ARG A 108 7.86 6.24 -8.46
CA ARG A 108 8.43 4.94 -8.09
C ARG A 108 9.17 4.97 -6.76
N TYR A 109 9.89 6.05 -6.49
CA TYR A 109 10.57 6.26 -5.22
C TYR A 109 9.58 6.37 -4.06
N ILE A 110 8.49 7.14 -4.21
CA ILE A 110 7.44 7.28 -3.19
C ILE A 110 6.74 5.94 -2.91
N ILE A 111 6.42 5.14 -3.94
CA ILE A 111 5.91 3.78 -3.75
C ILE A 111 6.85 2.97 -2.86
N ASN A 112 8.16 3.01 -3.12
CA ASN A 112 9.15 2.26 -2.35
C ASN A 112 9.21 2.72 -0.88
N ILE A 113 9.11 4.03 -0.62
CA ILE A 113 9.01 4.56 0.75
C ILE A 113 7.77 4.01 1.46
N ILE A 114 6.62 4.06 0.79
CA ILE A 114 5.35 3.59 1.37
C ILE A 114 5.43 2.10 1.66
N MET A 115 5.92 1.29 0.71
CA MET A 115 6.13 -0.14 0.92
C MET A 115 7.04 -0.42 2.12
N LYS A 116 8.19 0.26 2.21
CA LYS A 116 9.11 0.10 3.36
C LYS A 116 8.44 0.51 4.68
N SER A 117 7.67 1.59 4.68
CA SER A 117 6.94 2.04 5.87
C SER A 117 5.87 1.03 6.28
N THR A 118 5.07 0.54 5.35
CA THR A 118 4.03 -0.46 5.60
C THR A 118 4.64 -1.79 6.06
N LYS A 119 5.76 -2.21 5.48
CA LYS A 119 6.50 -3.39 5.95
C LYS A 119 6.90 -3.26 7.42
N LYS A 120 7.46 -2.11 7.82
CA LYS A 120 7.81 -1.85 9.22
C LYS A 120 6.58 -1.91 10.14
N LEU A 121 5.41 -1.45 9.69
CA LEU A 121 4.18 -1.57 10.48
C LEU A 121 3.79 -3.03 10.70
N PHE A 122 3.83 -3.87 9.65
CA PHE A 122 3.52 -5.29 9.79
C PHE A 122 4.51 -6.03 10.69
N VAL A 123 5.80 -5.70 10.60
CA VAL A 123 6.86 -6.39 11.33
C VAL A 123 7.01 -5.89 12.77
N PHE A 124 6.76 -4.61 13.05
CA PHE A 124 7.01 -4.05 14.38
C PHE A 124 5.74 -3.53 15.05
N ALA A 125 4.91 -2.76 14.36
CA ALA A 125 3.75 -2.13 14.98
C ALA A 125 2.66 -3.15 15.38
N ILE A 126 2.39 -4.16 14.53
CA ILE A 126 1.41 -5.21 14.85
C ILE A 126 1.87 -6.04 16.06
N PRO A 127 3.11 -6.55 16.14
CA PRO A 127 3.60 -7.22 17.35
C PRO A 127 3.53 -6.38 18.62
N VAL A 128 3.86 -5.08 18.53
CA VAL A 128 3.73 -4.16 19.68
C VAL A 128 2.28 -3.98 20.09
N ALA A 129 1.35 -3.89 19.14
CA ALA A 129 -0.09 -3.86 19.42
C ALA A 129 -0.59 -5.16 20.07
N VAL A 130 -0.02 -6.31 19.73
CA VAL A 130 -0.35 -7.58 20.39
C VAL A 130 0.17 -7.58 21.82
N LEU A 131 1.39 -7.11 22.07
CA LEU A 131 1.94 -6.96 23.42
C LEU A 131 1.07 -6.06 24.31
N SER A 132 0.57 -4.95 23.78
CA SER A 132 -0.29 -4.06 24.55
C SER A 132 -1.64 -4.69 24.92
N ILE A 133 -2.17 -5.61 24.10
CA ILE A 133 -3.38 -6.38 24.44
C ILE A 133 -3.14 -7.26 25.68
N PHE A 134 -1.98 -7.91 25.81
CA PHE A 134 -1.66 -8.69 27.02
C PHE A 134 -1.55 -7.80 28.26
N ILE A 135 -0.93 -6.63 28.14
CA ILE A 135 -0.87 -5.67 29.26
C ILE A 135 -2.28 -5.21 29.65
N LEU A 136 -3.13 -4.91 28.66
CA LEU A 136 -4.52 -4.49 28.88
C LEU A 136 -5.33 -5.60 29.60
N ALA A 137 -5.27 -6.83 29.09
CA ALA A 137 -5.97 -7.98 29.64
C ALA A 137 -5.61 -8.24 31.12
N TYR A 138 -4.33 -8.07 31.48
CA TYR A 138 -3.87 -8.19 32.86
C TYR A 138 -4.54 -7.17 33.78
N ASN A 139 -4.53 -5.90 33.36
CA ASN A 139 -5.08 -4.79 34.14
C ASN A 139 -6.60 -4.92 34.32
N LEU A 140 -7.29 -5.43 33.31
CA LEU A 140 -8.73 -5.65 33.34
C LEU A 140 -9.15 -6.90 34.15
N LYS A 141 -8.18 -7.71 34.61
CA LYS A 141 -8.43 -9.00 35.27
C LYS A 141 -9.43 -9.84 34.50
N GLU A 142 -9.22 -9.91 33.19
CA GLU A 142 -10.10 -10.58 32.24
C GLU A 142 -10.28 -12.06 32.62
N LYS A 143 -11.52 -12.56 32.59
CA LYS A 143 -11.88 -13.93 33.01
C LYS A 143 -12.47 -14.78 31.89
N SER A 144 -12.35 -14.33 30.65
CA SER A 144 -13.05 -14.94 29.52
C SER A 144 -12.13 -15.81 28.66
N PHE A 145 -11.69 -15.38 27.47
CA PHE A 145 -10.99 -16.23 26.52
C PHE A 145 -9.50 -16.33 26.85
N LEU A 146 -8.85 -15.20 27.14
CA LEU A 146 -7.42 -15.20 27.45
C LEU A 146 -7.11 -15.93 28.77
N SER A 147 -8.04 -15.93 29.73
CA SER A 147 -7.87 -16.66 31.00
C SER A 147 -7.91 -18.19 30.86
N LYS A 148 -8.39 -18.73 29.73
CA LYS A 148 -8.25 -20.17 29.44
C LYS A 148 -6.81 -20.55 29.10
N PHE A 149 -6.04 -19.61 28.57
CA PHE A 149 -4.64 -19.79 28.21
C PHE A 149 -3.69 -19.29 29.30
N ILE A 150 -4.18 -18.43 30.21
CA ILE A 150 -3.41 -17.78 31.26
C ILE A 150 -4.13 -17.98 32.59
N SER A 151 -3.52 -18.75 33.50
CA SER A 151 -4.07 -19.01 34.84
C SER A 151 -4.25 -17.71 35.63
N SER A 152 -5.31 -17.60 36.43
CA SER A 152 -5.66 -16.41 37.23
C SER A 152 -4.55 -15.93 38.16
N ASP A 153 -3.67 -16.83 38.60
CA ASP A 153 -2.54 -16.58 39.52
C ASP A 153 -1.20 -16.31 38.81
N THR A 154 -1.24 -16.02 37.51
CA THR A 154 -0.02 -15.68 36.78
C THR A 154 0.48 -14.28 37.14
N SER A 155 1.75 -14.21 37.55
CA SER A 155 2.46 -12.93 37.71
C SER A 155 2.50 -12.19 36.37
N LEU A 156 2.41 -10.85 36.43
CA LEU A 156 2.54 -9.93 35.29
C LEU A 156 3.75 -10.29 34.40
N LEU A 157 4.87 -10.68 35.01
CA LEU A 157 6.09 -11.06 34.30
C LEU A 157 5.92 -12.32 33.41
N LYS A 158 5.17 -13.32 33.89
CA LYS A 158 4.86 -14.51 33.07
C LYS A 158 3.95 -14.13 31.91
N MET A 159 2.97 -13.26 32.14
CA MET A 159 2.04 -12.82 31.10
C MET A 159 2.72 -12.02 29.99
N ILE A 160 3.64 -11.10 30.36
CA ILE A 160 4.48 -10.39 29.39
C ILE A 160 5.38 -11.37 28.62
N SER A 161 5.94 -12.38 29.29
CA SER A 161 6.79 -13.37 28.60
C SER A 161 6.04 -14.15 27.52
N VAL A 162 4.80 -14.57 27.80
CA VAL A 162 3.92 -15.24 26.82
C VAL A 162 3.54 -14.27 25.70
N GLY A 163 3.12 -13.05 26.05
CA GLY A 163 2.81 -12.02 25.06
C GLY A 163 3.99 -11.69 24.14
N PHE A 164 5.21 -11.69 24.67
CA PHE A 164 6.44 -11.48 23.89
C PHE A 164 6.70 -12.62 22.91
N LEU A 165 6.57 -13.87 23.36
CA LEU A 165 6.72 -15.03 22.48
C LEU A 165 5.70 -15.00 21.34
N ILE A 166 4.44 -14.67 21.64
CA ILE A 166 3.37 -14.52 20.64
C ILE A 166 3.68 -13.35 19.70
N ALA A 167 4.16 -12.21 20.21
CA ALA A 167 4.51 -11.07 19.39
C ALA A 167 5.66 -11.37 18.42
N VAL A 168 6.66 -12.16 18.84
CA VAL A 168 7.72 -12.65 17.93
C VAL A 168 7.13 -13.53 16.83
N CYS A 169 6.25 -14.48 17.17
CA CYS A 169 5.56 -15.30 16.16
C CYS A 169 4.75 -14.43 15.19
N VAL A 170 3.98 -13.46 15.71
CA VAL A 170 3.19 -12.52 14.89
C VAL A 170 4.10 -11.65 14.02
N SER A 171 5.29 -11.28 14.47
CA SER A 171 6.27 -10.54 13.65
C SER A 171 6.72 -11.35 12.44
N VAL A 172 7.02 -12.64 12.63
CA VAL A 172 7.44 -13.54 11.54
C VAL A 172 6.29 -13.75 10.56
N ILE A 173 5.08 -14.02 11.07
CA ILE A 173 3.89 -14.17 10.24
C ILE A 173 3.60 -12.87 9.47
N GLY A 174 3.66 -11.72 10.15
CA GLY A 174 3.44 -10.40 9.56
C GLY A 174 4.41 -10.09 8.42
N PHE A 175 5.68 -10.47 8.56
CA PHE A 175 6.67 -10.37 7.47
C PHE A 175 6.26 -11.21 6.25
N VAL A 176 5.89 -12.47 6.46
CA VAL A 176 5.50 -13.39 5.39
C VAL A 176 4.23 -12.91 4.70
N VAL A 177 3.19 -12.59 5.47
CA VAL A 177 1.90 -12.09 4.98
C VAL A 177 2.09 -10.82 4.17
N TYR A 178 2.89 -9.87 4.67
CA TYR A 178 3.18 -8.62 3.95
C TYR A 178 3.84 -8.88 2.58
N ASN A 179 4.86 -9.75 2.52
CA ASN A 179 5.56 -10.02 1.27
C ASN A 179 4.63 -10.70 0.26
N ILE A 180 3.80 -11.64 0.70
CA ILE A 180 2.85 -12.36 -0.16
C ILE A 180 1.77 -11.39 -0.67
N SER A 181 1.10 -10.66 0.23
CA SER A 181 0.02 -9.75 -0.14
C SER A 181 0.51 -8.66 -1.08
N THR A 182 1.68 -8.09 -0.80
CA THR A 182 2.26 -7.03 -1.63
C THR A 182 2.64 -7.55 -3.01
N LYS A 183 3.18 -8.76 -3.09
CA LYS A 183 3.50 -9.41 -4.37
C LYS A 183 2.24 -9.66 -5.20
N ILE A 184 1.16 -10.12 -4.59
CA ILE A 184 -0.10 -10.41 -5.28
C ILE A 184 -0.77 -9.12 -5.78
N LEU A 185 -0.86 -8.11 -4.92
CA LEU A 185 -1.66 -6.91 -5.21
C LEU A 185 -0.94 -5.89 -6.09
N TYR A 186 0.39 -5.76 -5.95
CA TYR A 186 1.14 -4.64 -6.52
C TYR A 186 2.25 -5.02 -7.49
N ALA A 187 2.74 -6.28 -7.52
CA ALA A 187 3.93 -6.63 -8.31
C ALA A 187 3.74 -6.34 -9.81
N THR A 188 2.59 -6.70 -10.37
CA THR A 188 2.29 -6.51 -11.80
C THR A 188 2.28 -5.04 -12.17
N GLN A 189 1.67 -4.19 -11.35
CA GLN A 189 1.52 -2.76 -11.62
C GLN A 189 2.85 -2.03 -11.44
N ILE A 190 3.64 -2.41 -10.44
CA ILE A 190 4.98 -1.87 -10.22
C ILE A 190 5.93 -2.31 -11.34
N SER A 191 5.88 -3.56 -11.78
CA SER A 191 6.66 -4.03 -12.93
C SER A 191 6.37 -3.20 -14.18
N LYS A 192 5.09 -2.96 -14.48
CA LYS A 192 4.70 -2.11 -15.62
C LYS A 192 5.21 -0.68 -15.53
N LEU A 193 5.31 -0.14 -14.30
CA LEU A 193 5.91 1.17 -14.07
C LEU A 193 7.43 1.13 -14.31
N ASP A 194 8.11 0.09 -13.82
CA ASP A 194 9.54 -0.11 -14.01
C ASP A 194 9.89 -0.29 -15.50
N ASP A 195 9.09 -1.05 -16.24
CA ASP A 195 9.23 -1.24 -17.69
C ASP A 195 9.06 0.09 -18.45
N LEU A 196 8.05 0.90 -18.09
CA LEU A 196 7.81 2.21 -18.70
C LEU A 196 8.98 3.18 -18.47
N ILE A 197 9.54 3.20 -17.25
CA ILE A 197 10.70 4.03 -16.93
C ILE A 197 11.90 3.62 -17.79
N LYS A 198 12.12 2.30 -17.94
CA LYS A 198 13.21 1.75 -18.75
C LYS A 198 13.06 2.09 -20.23
N GLU A 199 11.87 1.93 -20.80
CA GLU A 199 11.54 2.33 -22.18
C GLU A 199 11.87 3.81 -22.42
N MET A 200 11.46 4.69 -21.50
CA MET A 200 11.69 6.14 -21.63
C MET A 200 13.16 6.54 -21.42
N ASP A 201 13.91 5.84 -20.56
CA ASP A 201 15.35 6.05 -20.41
C ASP A 201 16.12 5.68 -21.70
N GLN A 202 15.72 4.60 -22.37
CA GLN A 202 16.31 4.18 -23.65
C GLN A 202 16.07 5.21 -24.75
N LEU A 203 14.83 5.69 -24.90
CA LEU A 203 14.44 6.70 -25.90
C LEU A 203 15.12 8.06 -25.71
N LYS A 204 15.63 8.37 -24.51
CA LYS A 204 16.36 9.62 -24.23
C LYS A 204 17.86 9.49 -24.53
N THR A 205 18.35 8.26 -24.70
CA THR A 205 19.77 7.94 -24.92
C THR A 205 20.08 7.68 -26.40
N GLU A 206 19.07 7.31 -27.19
CA GLU A 206 19.10 7.28 -28.67
C GLU A 206 18.94 8.68 -29.28
#